data_AF-A0A3C1LQG5-F1
#
_entry.id   AF-A0A3C1LQG5-F1
#
_cell.length_a   1.000
_cell.length_b   1.000
_cell.length_c   1.000
_cell.angle_alpha   90.00
_cell.angle_beta   90.00
_cell.angle_gamma   90.00
#
_symmetry.space_group_name_H-M   'P 1'
#
loop_
_entity.id
_entity.type
_entity.pdbx_description
1 polymer ?
#
loop_
_entity_poly.entity_id
_entity_poly.type
_entity_poly.pdbx_seq_one_letter_code
_entity_poly.pdbx_strand_id
1 'polypeptide(L)'
;MRGEFRNTIDEKGRLMIPPRLREQLGTSVELVLTKSLDNALWLFTAEDFDNFDNQVNGDSMSLLDSNATLINRLIISPARDVELDKTGRLSIPQVLRDFAGLEPKSECVILGSRTHVEIMSAKAYDDMLIREQGNLKAAGNALTQRGR
;
A
#
# COMPACT_ATOMS: atom_id res chain seq x y z
N MET A 1 3.38 -4.27 10.74
CA MET A 1 2.05 -4.74 10.31
C MET A 1 2.11 -6.10 9.63
N ARG A 2 1.19 -7.04 9.91
CA ARG A 2 1.10 -8.37 9.25
C ARG A 2 -0.33 -8.89 9.20
N GLY A 3 -0.66 -9.65 8.15
CA GLY A 3 -1.94 -10.36 7.99
C GLY A 3 -2.52 -10.18 6.59
N GLU A 4 -3.49 -11.02 6.24
CA GLU A 4 -4.27 -10.94 5.01
C GLU A 4 -5.75 -10.93 5.38
N PHE A 5 -6.52 -10.01 4.78
CA PHE A 5 -7.92 -9.82 5.09
C PHE A 5 -8.71 -9.53 3.82
N ARG A 6 -9.86 -10.17 3.65
CA ARG A 6 -10.82 -9.85 2.58
C ARG A 6 -11.90 -8.93 3.10
N ASN A 7 -12.32 -7.97 2.28
CA ASN A 7 -13.38 -7.02 2.62
C ASN A 7 -14.06 -6.50 1.35
N THR A 8 -15.06 -5.64 1.51
CA THR A 8 -15.78 -5.00 0.40
C THR A 8 -15.70 -3.48 0.55
N ILE A 9 -15.56 -2.80 -0.59
CA ILE A 9 -15.66 -1.34 -0.66
C ILE A 9 -17.12 -0.93 -0.52
N ASP A 10 -17.43 -0.02 0.41
CA ASP A 10 -18.82 0.42 0.59
C ASP A 10 -19.30 1.33 -0.55
N GLU A 11 -20.59 1.63 -0.58
CA GLU A 11 -21.21 2.47 -1.63
C GLU A 11 -20.59 3.88 -1.75
N LYS A 12 -19.94 4.37 -0.69
CA LYS A 12 -19.29 5.68 -0.65
C LYS A 12 -17.79 5.59 -0.92
N GLY A 13 -17.30 4.40 -1.25
CA GLY A 13 -15.89 4.13 -1.49
C GLY A 13 -15.03 4.17 -0.23
N ARG A 14 -15.61 3.75 0.90
CA ARG A 14 -14.90 3.59 2.17
C ARG A 14 -14.59 2.11 2.41
N LEU A 15 -13.48 1.87 3.09
CA LEU A 15 -12.99 0.55 3.43
C LEU A 15 -12.85 0.42 4.94
N MET A 16 -13.46 -0.59 5.55
CA MET A 16 -13.24 -0.89 6.97
C MET A 16 -11.86 -1.51 7.16
N ILE A 17 -11.00 -0.87 7.95
CA ILE A 17 -9.69 -1.40 8.26
C ILE A 17 -9.81 -2.46 9.38
N PRO A 18 -9.23 -3.66 9.20
CA PRO A 18 -9.26 -4.71 10.21
C PRO A 18 -8.76 -4.23 11.58
N PRO A 19 -9.42 -4.58 12.70
CA PRO A 19 -9.05 -4.10 14.04
C PRO A 19 -7.54 -4.24 14.35
N ARG A 20 -6.96 -5.39 13.99
CA ARG A 20 -5.53 -5.67 14.20
C ARG A 20 -4.61 -4.69 13.47
N LEU A 21 -4.98 -4.25 12.27
CA LEU A 21 -4.20 -3.25 11.53
C LEU A 21 -4.46 -1.84 12.08
N ARG A 22 -5.68 -1.55 12.54
CA ARG A 22 -6.02 -0.27 13.17
C ARG A 22 -5.21 0.02 14.44
N GLU A 23 -4.96 -1.00 15.26
CA GLU A 23 -4.10 -0.88 16.44
C GLU A 23 -2.67 -0.50 16.08
N GLN A 24 -2.18 -0.94 14.92
CA GLN A 24 -0.81 -0.69 14.46
C GLN A 24 -0.68 0.63 13.68
N LEU A 25 -1.71 1.03 12.94
CA LEU A 25 -1.75 2.30 12.20
C LEU A 25 -2.01 3.49 13.12
N GLY A 26 -2.74 3.29 14.23
CA GLY A 26 -3.29 4.37 15.04
C GLY A 26 -4.59 4.90 14.44
N THR A 27 -5.58 5.17 15.29
CA THR A 27 -6.95 5.57 14.85
C THR A 27 -7.22 7.06 14.91
N SER A 28 -6.31 7.84 15.49
CA SER A 28 -6.41 9.31 15.64
C SER A 28 -5.18 10.01 15.09
N VAL A 29 -4.48 9.37 14.17
CA VAL A 29 -3.26 9.90 13.55
C VAL A 29 -3.48 10.02 12.05
N GLU A 30 -2.82 11.01 11.47
CA GLU A 30 -2.75 11.20 10.03
C GLU A 30 -1.99 10.02 9.41
N LEU A 31 -2.58 9.45 8.37
CA LEU A 31 -2.03 8.36 7.58
C LEU A 31 -1.78 8.86 6.17
N VAL A 32 -0.86 8.22 5.46
CA VAL A 32 -0.57 8.59 4.08
C VAL A 32 -1.00 7.46 3.16
N LEU A 33 -1.88 7.75 2.22
CA LEU A 33 -2.37 6.81 1.22
C LEU A 33 -1.83 7.18 -0.16
N THR A 34 -1.24 6.22 -0.86
CA THR A 34 -0.73 6.43 -2.21
C THR A 34 -0.85 5.18 -3.10
N LYS A 35 -0.39 5.30 -4.35
CA LYS A 35 -0.32 4.24 -5.35
C LYS A 35 0.89 3.34 -5.14
N SER A 36 0.79 2.08 -5.53
CA SER A 36 1.93 1.17 -5.69
C SER A 36 2.27 0.95 -7.17
N LEU A 37 3.29 0.13 -7.43
CA LEU A 37 3.67 -0.28 -8.79
C LEU A 37 2.72 -1.32 -9.41
N ASP A 38 1.89 -1.98 -8.59
CA ASP A 38 1.11 -3.17 -8.96
C ASP A 38 -0.40 -2.95 -8.88
N ASN A 39 -0.86 -1.73 -9.20
CA ASN A 39 -2.28 -1.33 -9.09
C ASN A 39 -2.87 -1.57 -7.69
N ALA A 40 -2.04 -1.53 -6.66
CA ALA A 40 -2.46 -1.51 -5.27
C ALA A 40 -2.38 -0.08 -4.72
N LEU A 41 -3.01 0.13 -3.57
CA LEU A 41 -2.76 1.30 -2.74
C LEU A 41 -1.90 0.92 -1.55
N TRP A 42 -1.00 1.80 -1.16
CA TRP A 42 -0.22 1.69 0.07
C TRP A 42 -0.72 2.72 1.08
N LEU A 43 -1.02 2.24 2.28
CA LEU A 43 -1.39 3.05 3.43
C LEU A 43 -0.29 2.95 4.49
N PHE A 44 0.30 4.09 4.81
CA PHE A 44 1.39 4.25 5.75
C PHE A 44 0.93 4.99 7.00
N THR A 45 1.65 4.80 8.10
CA THR A 45 1.74 5.84 9.13
C THR A 45 2.57 7.01 8.58
N ALA A 46 2.40 8.23 9.11
CA ALA A 46 3.24 9.36 8.69
C ALA A 46 4.75 9.04 8.83
N GLU A 47 5.15 8.42 9.95
CA GLU A 47 6.54 8.02 10.19
C GLU A 47 7.06 7.01 9.15
N ASP A 48 6.28 5.98 8.82
CA ASP A 48 6.70 5.00 7.81
C ASP A 48 6.77 5.63 6.41
N PHE A 49 5.91 6.62 6.11
CA PHE A 49 5.96 7.35 4.85
C PHE A 49 7.19 8.25 4.76
N ASP A 50 7.52 8.99 5.82
CA ASP A 50 8.75 9.81 5.87
C ASP A 50 10.00 8.94 5.71
N ASN A 51 10.01 7.76 6.33
CA ASN A 51 11.09 6.79 6.14
C ASN A 51 11.17 6.27 4.70
N PHE A 52 10.04 6.09 4.02
CA PHE A 52 9.99 5.72 2.61
C PHE A 52 10.48 6.86 1.72
N ASP A 53 10.03 8.09 1.95
CA ASP A 53 10.44 9.27 1.21
C ASP A 53 11.95 9.53 1.35
N ASN A 54 12.49 9.45 2.56
CA ASN A 54 13.93 9.58 2.81
C ASN A 54 14.78 8.51 2.10
N GLN A 55 14.25 7.29 1.92
CA GLN A 55 14.95 6.27 1.14
C GLN A 55 15.00 6.61 -0.37
N VAL A 56 14.02 7.36 -0.87
CA VAL A 56 13.93 7.78 -2.27
C VAL A 56 14.62 9.12 -2.50
N ASN A 57 14.60 10.04 -1.55
CA ASN A 57 14.97 11.45 -1.72
C ASN A 57 16.02 11.95 -0.72
N GLY A 58 16.59 11.08 0.12
CA GLY A 58 17.57 11.49 1.12
C GLY A 58 18.82 12.16 0.54
N ASP A 59 19.64 12.74 1.42
CA ASP A 59 20.71 13.73 1.14
C ASP A 59 21.73 13.39 0.03
N SER A 60 21.82 12.12 -0.40
CA SER A 60 22.74 11.66 -1.44
C SER A 60 22.10 11.46 -2.82
N MET A 61 20.79 11.66 -2.96
CA MET A 61 20.07 11.44 -4.22
C MET A 61 20.15 12.65 -5.15
N SER A 62 20.58 12.39 -6.38
CA SER A 62 20.63 13.41 -7.42
C SER A 62 19.21 13.69 -7.96
N LEU A 63 18.86 14.97 -8.11
CA LEU A 63 17.63 15.39 -8.81
C LEU A 63 17.56 14.90 -10.27
N LEU A 64 18.70 14.44 -10.83
CA LEU A 64 18.79 13.88 -12.17
C LEU A 64 18.66 12.35 -12.20
N ASP A 65 18.48 11.69 -11.05
CA ASP A 65 18.22 10.25 -11.02
C ASP A 65 16.83 9.97 -11.60
N SER A 66 16.82 9.27 -12.74
CA SER A 66 15.61 8.93 -13.47
C SER A 66 14.67 8.00 -12.68
N ASN A 67 15.21 7.11 -11.85
CA ASN A 67 14.40 6.19 -11.03
C ASN A 67 13.76 6.95 -9.87
N ALA A 68 14.53 7.80 -9.18
CA ALA A 68 14.00 8.68 -8.13
C ALA A 68 12.85 9.54 -8.65
N THR A 69 13.07 10.16 -9.81
CA THR A 69 12.08 11.00 -10.48
C THR A 69 10.81 10.22 -10.83
N LEU A 70 10.95 8.98 -11.27
CA LEU A 70 9.82 8.11 -11.59
C LEU A 70 9.02 7.74 -10.33
N ILE A 71 9.69 7.32 -9.25
CA ILE A 71 9.04 7.01 -7.96
C ILE A 71 8.35 8.24 -7.41
N ASN A 72 9.00 9.41 -7.47
CA ASN A 72 8.40 10.66 -7.06
C ASN A 72 7.11 10.95 -7.81
N ARG A 73 7.09 10.80 -9.13
CA ARG A 73 5.90 11.10 -9.95
C ARG A 73 4.77 10.09 -9.78
N LEU A 74 5.11 8.81 -9.63
CA LEU A 74 4.13 7.72 -9.65
C LEU A 74 3.64 7.28 -8.27
N ILE A 75 4.45 7.48 -7.23
CA ILE A 75 4.18 7.00 -5.86
C ILE A 75 4.14 8.15 -4.87
N ILE A 76 5.11 9.07 -4.83
CA ILE A 76 5.11 10.10 -3.77
C ILE A 76 4.15 11.25 -4.08
N SER A 77 4.19 11.82 -5.29
CA SER A 77 3.33 12.92 -5.73
C SER A 77 1.82 12.63 -5.63
N PRO A 78 1.30 11.43 -5.95
CA PRO A 78 -0.12 11.13 -5.78
C PRO A 78 -0.53 10.83 -4.34
N ALA A 79 0.40 10.83 -3.37
CA ALA A 79 0.09 10.59 -1.98
C ALA A 79 -0.91 11.62 -1.43
N ARG A 80 -1.75 11.14 -0.51
CA ARG A 80 -2.78 11.94 0.15
C ARG A 80 -2.80 11.60 1.62
N ASP A 81 -2.85 12.65 2.43
CA ASP A 81 -3.14 12.52 3.84
C ASP A 81 -4.60 12.10 4.03
N VAL A 82 -4.79 11.11 4.89
CA VAL A 82 -6.09 10.47 5.16
C VAL A 82 -6.18 10.09 6.63
N GLU A 83 -7.40 9.93 7.10
CA GLU A 83 -7.69 9.48 8.46
C GLU A 83 -8.70 8.35 8.47
N LEU A 84 -8.73 7.59 9.57
CA LEU A 84 -9.79 6.64 9.84
C LEU A 84 -10.93 7.35 10.57
N ASP A 85 -12.17 7.09 10.15
CA ASP A 85 -13.33 7.57 10.91
C ASP A 85 -13.42 6.88 12.29
N LYS A 86 -14.32 7.36 13.16
CA LYS A 86 -14.54 6.78 14.51
C LYS A 86 -14.88 5.28 14.50
N THR A 87 -15.34 4.75 13.36
CA THR A 87 -15.66 3.33 13.19
C THR A 87 -14.51 2.52 12.58
N GLY A 88 -13.39 3.18 12.26
CA GLY A 88 -12.22 2.55 11.66
C GLY A 88 -12.30 2.41 10.15
N ARG A 89 -13.15 3.19 9.46
CA ARG A 89 -13.22 3.18 8.00
C ARG A 89 -12.30 4.23 7.40
N LEU A 90 -11.53 3.82 6.40
CA LEU A 90 -10.76 4.69 5.53
C LEU A 90 -11.64 5.17 4.38
N SER A 91 -11.70 6.49 4.14
CA SER A 91 -12.30 7.02 2.92
C SER A 91 -11.24 7.10 1.82
N ILE A 92 -11.35 6.26 0.79
CA ILE A 92 -10.34 6.19 -0.27
C ILE A 92 -10.67 7.27 -1.32
N PRO A 93 -9.80 8.24 -1.65
CA PRO A 93 -10.07 9.22 -2.70
C PRO A 93 -10.40 8.56 -4.06
N GLN A 94 -11.34 9.13 -4.81
CA GLN A 94 -11.81 8.56 -6.10
C GLN A 94 -10.64 8.26 -7.05
N VAL A 95 -9.70 9.20 -7.22
CA VAL A 95 -8.52 9.04 -8.10
C VAL A 95 -7.67 7.82 -7.74
N LEU A 96 -7.58 7.48 -6.46
CA LEU A 96 -6.83 6.31 -6.00
C LEU A 96 -7.66 5.02 -6.16
N ARG A 97 -8.98 5.08 -5.97
CA ARG A 97 -9.87 3.95 -6.27
C ARG A 97 -9.84 3.57 -7.74
N ASP A 98 -9.95 4.56 -8.62
CA ASP A 98 -9.93 4.37 -10.08
C ASP A 98 -8.61 3.71 -10.51
N PHE A 99 -7.49 4.17 -9.95
CA PHE A 99 -6.19 3.58 -10.20
C PHE A 99 -6.11 2.10 -9.77
N ALA A 100 -6.64 1.77 -8.58
CA ALA A 100 -6.54 0.43 -8.02
C ALA A 100 -7.67 -0.54 -8.45
N GLY A 101 -8.61 -0.06 -9.28
CA GLY A 101 -9.80 -0.84 -9.66
C GLY A 101 -10.71 -1.18 -8.47
N LEU A 102 -10.81 -0.28 -7.49
CA LEU A 102 -11.62 -0.45 -6.27
C LEU A 102 -13.00 0.19 -6.44
N GLU A 103 -13.87 -0.49 -7.18
CA GLU A 103 -15.23 -0.04 -7.44
C GLU A 103 -16.14 -0.16 -6.19
N PRO A 104 -17.16 0.70 -6.02
CA PRO A 104 -18.14 0.52 -4.96
C PRO A 104 -18.79 -0.87 -5.03
N LYS A 105 -18.95 -1.53 -3.87
CA LYS A 105 -19.45 -2.91 -3.71
C LYS A 105 -18.53 -4.00 -4.27
N SER A 106 -17.31 -3.68 -4.72
CA SER A 106 -16.34 -4.70 -5.15
C SER A 106 -15.59 -5.29 -3.96
N GLU A 107 -15.14 -6.53 -4.12
CA GLU A 107 -14.24 -7.17 -3.15
C GLU A 107 -12.82 -6.63 -3.27
N CYS A 108 -12.14 -6.55 -2.13
CA CYS A 108 -10.75 -6.15 -2.01
C CYS A 108 -10.00 -7.03 -1.01
N VAL A 109 -8.68 -7.04 -1.15
CA VAL A 109 -7.75 -7.70 -0.24
C VAL A 109 -6.87 -6.65 0.44
N ILE A 110 -6.68 -6.81 1.74
CA ILE A 110 -5.86 -5.95 2.59
C ILE A 110 -4.72 -6.80 3.13
N LEU A 111 -3.48 -6.38 2.86
CA LEU A 111 -2.27 -7.08 3.28
C LEU A 111 -1.45 -6.19 4.21
N GLY A 112 -1.01 -6.72 5.35
CA GLY A 112 -0.03 -6.06 6.21
C GLY A 112 1.40 -6.39 5.77
N SER A 113 2.16 -5.38 5.34
CA SER A 113 3.48 -5.51 4.70
C SER A 113 4.62 -4.90 5.55
N ARG A 114 4.62 -5.21 6.85
CA ARG A 114 5.55 -4.68 7.87
C ARG A 114 5.48 -3.17 8.11
N THR A 115 5.82 -2.34 7.13
CA THR A 115 5.88 -0.87 7.21
C THR A 115 4.64 -0.18 6.66
N HIS A 116 3.80 -0.90 5.92
CA HIS A 116 2.57 -0.35 5.35
C HIS A 116 1.49 -1.42 5.22
N VAL A 117 0.30 -0.96 4.85
CA VAL A 117 -0.82 -1.80 4.45
C VAL A 117 -1.03 -1.67 2.95
N GLU A 118 -1.16 -2.80 2.26
CA GLU A 118 -1.50 -2.85 0.84
C GLU A 118 -2.99 -3.11 0.68
N ILE A 119 -3.63 -2.39 -0.22
CA ILE A 119 -5.06 -2.52 -0.53
C ILE A 119 -5.19 -2.77 -2.02
N MET A 120 -5.73 -3.93 -2.38
CA MET A 120 -5.84 -4.39 -3.76
C MET A 120 -7.29 -4.74 -4.07
N SER A 121 -7.72 -4.56 -5.32
CA SER A 121 -8.93 -5.26 -5.78
C SER A 121 -8.70 -6.77 -5.72
N ALA A 122 -9.76 -7.56 -5.51
CA ALA A 122 -9.63 -9.02 -5.47
C ALA A 122 -8.99 -9.56 -6.76
N LYS A 123 -9.35 -8.98 -7.91
CA LYS A 123 -8.74 -9.31 -9.21
C LYS A 123 -7.24 -9.03 -9.24
N ALA A 124 -6.81 -7.84 -8.82
CA ALA A 124 -5.39 -7.49 -8.84
C ALA A 124 -4.57 -8.42 -7.91
N TYR A 125 -5.14 -8.80 -6.77
CA TYR A 125 -4.52 -9.75 -5.86
C TYR A 125 -4.38 -11.16 -6.49
N ASP A 126 -5.43 -11.67 -7.14
CA ASP A 126 -5.38 -12.98 -7.81
C ASP A 126 -4.37 -12.97 -8.98
N ASP A 127 -4.34 -11.91 -9.77
CA ASP A 127 -3.37 -11.72 -10.87
C ASP A 127 -1.92 -11.67 -10.32
N MET A 128 -1.71 -10.96 -9.20
CA MET A 128 -0.42 -10.92 -8.51
C MET A 128 -0.01 -12.30 -8.00
N LEU A 129 -0.91 -13.07 -7.37
CA LEU A 129 -0.60 -14.41 -6.90
C LEU A 129 -0.16 -15.33 -8.03
N ILE A 130 -0.82 -15.26 -9.19
CA ILE A 130 -0.44 -16.04 -10.37
C ILE A 130 0.97 -15.65 -10.84
N ARG A 131 1.24 -14.34 -10.92
CA ARG A 131 2.53 -13.80 -11.36
C ARG A 131 3.67 -14.19 -10.42
N GLU A 132 3.46 -14.07 -9.11
CA GLU A 132 4.53 -14.26 -8.11
C GLU A 132 4.76 -15.72 -7.71
N GLN A 133 3.81 -16.63 -7.96
CA GLN A 133 4.02 -18.08 -7.73
C GLN A 133 5.22 -18.63 -8.50
N GLY A 134 5.52 -18.10 -9.69
CA GLY A 134 6.73 -18.43 -10.43
C GLY A 134 8.01 -17.90 -9.77
N ASN A 135 7.93 -16.72 -9.15
CA ASN A 135 9.07 -15.99 -8.58
C ASN A 135 9.45 -16.48 -7.17
N LEU A 136 8.50 -17.03 -6.41
CA LEU A 136 8.73 -17.48 -5.03
C LEU A 136 9.89 -18.49 -4.91
N LYS A 137 10.02 -19.39 -5.90
CA LYS A 137 11.13 -20.35 -5.97
C LYS A 137 12.48 -19.65 -6.16
N ALA A 138 12.55 -18.62 -6.98
CA ALA A 138 13.77 -17.83 -7.19
C ALA A 138 14.12 -16.99 -5.95
N ALA A 139 13.13 -16.40 -5.30
CA ALA A 139 13.31 -15.62 -4.08
C ALA A 139 13.84 -16.47 -2.91
N GLY A 140 13.32 -17.70 -2.74
CA GLY A 140 13.81 -18.64 -1.73
C GLY A 140 15.32 -18.92 -1.84
N ASN A 141 15.83 -19.08 -3.07
CA ASN A 141 17.24 -19.32 -3.32
C ASN A 141 18.12 -18.11 -2.97
N ALA A 142 17.65 -16.89 -3.22
CA ALA A 142 18.37 -15.66 -2.90
C ALA A 142 18.50 -15.44 -1.38
N LEU A 143 17.49 -15.83 -0.60
CA LEU A 143 17.54 -15.75 0.86
C LEU A 143 18.57 -16.70 1.47
N THR A 144 18.74 -17.90 0.89
CA THR A 144 19.77 -18.85 1.33
C THR A 144 21.18 -18.34 1.08
N GLN A 145 21.40 -17.52 0.05
CA GLN A 145 22.72 -16.98 -0.30
C GLN A 145 23.11 -15.76 0.55
N ARG A 146 22.14 -14.95 1.01
CA ARG A 146 22.40 -13.80 1.90
C ARG A 146 22.69 -14.17 3.36
N GLY A 147 22.44 -15.41 3.75
CA GLY A 147 22.72 -15.92 5.10
C GLY A 147 24.09 -16.62 5.24
N ARG A 148 24.96 -16.53 4.24
CA ARG A 148 26.34 -17.05 4.25
C ARG A 148 27.36 -15.93 4.25
#